data_AF-J9GAP7-F1
#
_entry.id   AF-J9GAP7-F1
#
_cell.length_a   1.000
_cell.length_b   1.000
_cell.length_c   1.000
_cell.angle_alpha   90.00
_cell.angle_beta   90.00
_cell.angle_gamma   90.00
#
_symmetry.space_group_name_H-M   'P 1'
#
loop_
_entity.id
_entity.type
_entity.pdbx_description
1 polymer ?
#
loop_
_entity_poly.entity_id
_entity_poly.type
_entity_poly.pdbx_seq_one_letter_code
_entity_poly.pdbx_strand_id
1 'polypeptide(L)' 'MVCLQHNGFLQVRLWEPLESIASGQAAAFYDEEGLLLGGGIII' A
#
# COMPACT_ATOMS: atom_id res chain seq x y z
N MET A 1 4.22 7.21 2.66
CA MET A 1 5.58 6.61 2.65
C MET A 1 5.45 5.09 2.67
N VAL A 2 6.24 4.37 1.87
CA VAL A 2 6.27 2.90 1.81
C VAL A 2 7.67 2.40 2.18
N CYS A 3 7.78 1.37 3.01
CA CYS A 3 9.07 0.79 3.42
C CYS A 3 8.98 -0.75 3.46
N LEU A 4 9.93 -1.43 2.80
CA LEU A 4 10.06 -2.88 2.86
C LEU A 4 10.72 -3.30 4.19
N GLN A 5 10.04 -4.17 4.93
CA GLN A 5 10.51 -4.72 6.19
C GLN A 5 11.31 -6.02 5.96
N HIS A 6 12.13 -6.40 6.94
CA HIS A 6 12.97 -7.61 6.89
C HIS A 6 12.16 -8.92 6.75
N ASN A 7 10.88 -8.91 7.13
CA ASN A 7 9.97 -10.05 7.00
C ASN A 7 9.26 -10.09 5.64
N GLY A 8 9.62 -9.23 4.69
CA GLY A 8 9.03 -9.18 3.35
C GLY A 8 7.72 -8.41 3.25
N PHE A 9 7.23 -7.80 4.33
CA PHE A 9 6.02 -6.99 4.30
C PHE A 9 6.32 -5.52 3.96
N LEU A 10 5.38 -4.87 3.29
CA LEU A 10 5.41 -3.43 3.08
C LEU A 10 4.70 -2.73 4.22
N GLN A 11 5.42 -1.85 4.94
CA GLN A 11 4.79 -0.90 5.84
C GLN A 11 4.40 0.34 5.04
N VAL A 12 3.08 0.63 5.00
CA VAL A 12 2.52 1.79 4.29
C VAL A 12 1.99 2.79 5.30
N ARG A 13 2.48 4.02 5.23
CA ARG A 13 1.91 5.17 5.93
C ARG A 13 1.16 6.05 4.94
N LEU A 14 -0.14 6.20 5.18
CA LEU A 14 -1.01 7.09 4.43
C LEU A 14 -0.69 8.55 4.79
N TRP A 15 -0.84 9.43 3.81
CA TRP A 15 -0.71 10.87 4.05
C TRP A 15 -1.93 11.42 4.78
N GLU A 16 -3.12 10.96 4.38
CA GLU A 16 -4.39 11.25 5.04
C GLU A 16 -5.05 9.95 5.52
N PRO A 17 -5.83 9.98 6.61
CA PRO A 17 -6.61 8.83 7.04
C PRO A 17 -7.58 8.39 5.93
N LEU A 18 -7.70 7.08 5.71
CA LEU A 18 -8.78 6.51 4.92
C LEU A 18 -9.96 6.14 5.84
N GLU A 19 -11.18 6.34 5.36
CA GLU A 19 -12.42 6.04 6.10
C GLU A 19 -12.53 4.56 6.47
N SER A 20 -12.06 3.67 5.59
CA SER A 20 -12.04 2.23 5.82
C SER A 20 -10.88 1.56 5.12
N ILE A 21 -10.26 0.61 5.81
CA ILE A 21 -9.20 -0.27 5.31
C ILE A 21 -9.50 -1.66 5.86
N ALA A 22 -9.69 -2.65 5.00
CA ALA A 22 -9.97 -4.02 5.43
C ALA A 22 -8.83 -4.98 5.05
N SER A 23 -8.53 -5.90 5.97
CA SER A 23 -7.63 -7.02 5.72
C SER A 23 -8.19 -7.92 4.61
N GLY A 24 -7.30 -8.48 3.79
CA GLY A 24 -7.62 -9.28 2.61
C GLY A 24 -7.93 -8.48 1.35
N GLN A 25 -8.06 -7.14 1.43
CA GLN A 25 -8.21 -6.30 0.24
C GLN A 25 -6.88 -6.06 -0.46
N ALA A 26 -6.95 -5.81 -1.77
CA ALA A 26 -5.77 -5.43 -2.55
C ALA A 26 -5.45 -3.93 -2.36
N ALA A 27 -4.17 -3.62 -2.18
CA ALA A 27 -3.62 -2.28 -2.31
C ALA A 27 -2.83 -2.19 -3.62
N ALA A 28 -3.01 -1.10 -4.36
CA ALA A 28 -2.27 -0.80 -5.58
C ALA A 28 -1.49 0.51 -5.40
N PHE A 29 -0.27 0.55 -5.90
CA PHE A 29 0.61 1.72 -5.87
C PHE A 29 0.78 2.25 -7.29
N TYR A 30 0.61 3.56 -7.43
CA TYR A 30 0.73 4.28 -8.69
C TYR A 30 1.82 5.35 -8.58
N ASP A 31 2.46 5.71 -9.69
CA ASP A 31 3.28 6.93 -9.76
C ASP A 31 2.40 8.18 -9.96
N GLU A 32 3.06 9.32 -10.14
CA GLU A 32 2.41 10.64 -10.27
C GLU A 32 1.60 10.76 -11.57
N GLU A 33 1.97 10.01 -12.61
CA GLU A 33 1.30 9.93 -13.90
C GLU A 33 0.16 8.90 -13.93
N GLY A 34 0.00 8.12 -12.85
CA GLY A 34 -1.05 7.11 -12.71
C GLY A 34 -0.70 5.74 -13.30
N LEU A 35 0.57 5.47 -13.61
CA LEU A 35 1.03 4.14 -13.99
C LEU A 35 1.02 3.21 -12.77
N LEU A 36 0.48 1.99 -12.96
CA LEU A 36 0.49 0.96 -11.93
C LEU A 36 1.91 0.43 -11.72
N LEU A 37 2.47 0.65 -10.53
CA LEU A 37 3.80 0.17 -10.13
C LEU A 37 3.77 -1.23 -9.52
N GLY A 38 2.62 -1.64 -9.01
CA GLY A 38 2.42 -2.95 -8.37
C GLY A 38 1.41 -2.87 -7.23
N GLY A 39 1.40 -3.89 -6.38
CA GLY A 39 0.44 -3.97 -5.29
C GLY A 39 0.72 -5.11 -4.33
N GLY A 40 -0.22 -5.31 -3.41
CA GLY A 40 -0.16 -6.39 -2.42
C GLY A 40 -1.51 -6.59 -1.73
N ILE A 41 -1.58 -7.55 -0.83
CA ILE A 41 -2.75 -7.80 0.01
C ILE A 41 -2.53 -7.13 1.37
N ILE A 42 -3.53 -6.37 1.83
CA ILE A 42 -3.56 -5.76 3.16
C ILE A 42 -3.74 -6.88 4.18
N ILE A 43 -2.89 -6.90 5.20
CA ILE A 43 -2.87 -7.93 6.26
C ILE A 43 -3.33 -7.29 7.56
#